data_AF-A0A497MNI9-F1
#
_entry.id   AF-A0A497MNI9-F1
#
_cell.length_a   1.000
_cell.length_b   1.000
_cell.length_c   1.000
_cell.angle_alpha   90.00
_cell.angle_beta   90.00
_cell.angle_gamma   90.00
#
_symmetry.space_group_name_H-M   'P 1'
#
loop_
_entity.id
_entity.type
_entity.pdbx_description
1 polymer ?
#
loop_
_entity_poly.entity_id
_entity_poly.type
_entity_poly.pdbx_seq_one_letter_code
_entity_poly.pdbx_strand_id
1 'polypeptide(L)'
;PNVYADISATSGLNALSRDPGYSRRFLREYQGKILYGTDFPCICSCGDQYGPNRRHLNILRDLELEEEVYEVIIYKNAERVLKP
;
A
#
# COMPACT_ATOMS: atom_id res chain seq x y z
N PRO A 1 -17.14 10.76 5.61
CA PRO A 1 -16.26 10.37 4.47
C PRO A 1 -15.91 8.87 4.49
N ASN A 2 -16.42 8.10 3.52
CA ASN A 2 -16.42 6.62 3.44
C ASN A 2 -15.69 6.05 2.20
N VAL A 3 -14.85 6.85 1.54
CA VAL A 3 -14.04 6.43 0.39
C VAL A 3 -12.61 6.14 0.85
N TYR A 4 -12.03 5.04 0.36
CA TYR A 4 -10.66 4.60 0.63
C TYR A 4 -9.99 4.25 -0.70
N ALA A 5 -8.68 4.45 -0.79
CA ALA A 5 -7.87 4.03 -1.92
C ALA A 5 -7.09 2.77 -1.54
N ASP A 6 -7.23 1.68 -2.27
CA ASP A 6 -6.32 0.55 -2.14
C ASP A 6 -5.06 0.74 -3.00
N ILE A 7 -3.93 0.22 -2.53
CA ILE A 7 -2.63 0.28 -3.22
C ILE A 7 -2.20 -1.12 -3.68
N SER A 8 -3.14 -1.92 -4.18
CA SER A 8 -2.89 -3.27 -4.66
C SER A 8 -2.52 -3.34 -6.15
N ALA A 9 -2.15 -4.53 -6.62
CA ALA A 9 -1.92 -4.85 -8.03
C ALA A 9 -0.87 -3.96 -8.73
N THR A 10 -0.92 -3.92 -10.06
CA THR A 10 0.02 -3.15 -10.89
C THR A 10 -0.16 -1.63 -10.71
N SER A 11 -1.40 -1.17 -10.55
CA SER A 11 -1.73 0.26 -10.43
C SER A 11 -1.18 0.86 -9.14
N GLY A 12 -1.39 0.20 -8.00
CA GLY A 12 -0.85 0.60 -6.70
C GLY A 12 0.68 0.60 -6.72
N LEU A 13 1.29 -0.49 -7.19
CA LEU A 13 2.75 -0.60 -7.27
C LEU A 13 3.37 0.51 -8.12
N ASN A 14 2.79 0.81 -9.28
CA ASN A 14 3.27 1.87 -10.17
C ASN A 14 2.99 3.27 -9.64
N ALA A 15 1.95 3.47 -8.82
CA ALA A 15 1.68 4.75 -8.18
C ALA A 15 2.74 5.05 -7.10
N LEU A 16 3.21 4.04 -6.37
CA LEU A 16 4.18 4.20 -5.29
C LEU A 16 5.65 4.24 -5.77
N SER A 17 5.99 3.49 -6.82
CA SER A 17 7.37 3.40 -7.31
C SER A 17 7.82 4.55 -8.20
N ARG A 18 6.87 5.31 -8.76
CA ARG A 18 7.17 6.33 -9.79
C ARG A 18 7.93 7.53 -9.26
N ASP A 19 7.59 8.00 -8.06
CA ASP A 19 8.25 9.11 -7.39
C ASP A 19 8.21 8.86 -5.87
N PRO A 20 9.27 8.30 -5.28
CA PRO A 20 9.31 7.98 -3.86
C PRO A 20 9.10 9.20 -2.95
N GLY A 21 9.58 10.38 -3.34
CA GLY A 21 9.44 11.60 -2.54
C GLY A 21 7.98 12.05 -2.48
N TYR A 22 7.31 12.05 -3.63
CA TYR A 22 5.88 12.32 -3.70
C TYR A 22 5.06 11.25 -2.96
N SER A 23 5.36 9.98 -3.18
CA SER A 23 4.67 8.87 -2.52
C SER A 23 4.78 8.94 -1.00
N ARG A 24 5.98 9.22 -0.46
CA ARG A 24 6.16 9.41 0.98
C ARG A 24 5.28 10.52 1.53
N ARG A 25 5.24 11.69 0.86
CA ARG A 25 4.40 12.82 1.27
C ARG A 25 2.90 12.46 1.20
N PHE A 26 2.47 11.86 0.10
CA PHE A 26 1.07 11.48 -0.12
C PHE A 26 0.59 10.46 0.92
N LEU A 27 1.38 9.41 1.16
CA LEU A 27 1.06 8.38 2.15
C LEU A 27 0.94 8.97 3.56
N ARG A 28 1.79 9.93 3.94
CA ARG A 28 1.70 10.65 5.23
C ARG A 28 0.42 11.47 5.34
N GLU A 29 0.12 12.26 4.31
CA GLU A 29 -1.03 13.18 4.30
C GLU A 29 -2.36 12.43 4.33
N TYR A 30 -2.47 11.33 3.58
CA TYR A 30 -3.70 10.57 3.40
C TYR A 30 -3.72 9.23 4.14
N GLN A 31 -2.80 9.00 5.09
CA GLN A 31 -2.60 7.72 5.76
C GLN A 31 -3.89 7.04 6.22
N GLY A 32 -4.84 7.78 6.80
CA GLY A 32 -6.09 7.23 7.33
C GLY A 32 -7.13 6.80 6.28
N LYS A 33 -6.77 6.85 4.99
CA LYS A 33 -7.64 6.53 3.84
C LYS A 33 -7.00 5.56 2.85
N ILE A 34 -5.87 4.95 3.20
CA ILE A 34 -5.11 4.05 2.31
C ILE A 34 -5.17 2.60 2.80
N LEU A 35 -5.66 1.75 1.90
CA LEU A 35 -5.76 0.29 1.87
C LEU A 35 -4.49 -0.45 1.45
N TYR A 36 -3.73 -1.11 2.33
CA TYR A 36 -2.81 -2.14 1.83
C TYR A 36 -3.58 -3.37 1.34
N GLY A 37 -3.30 -3.80 0.11
CA GLY A 37 -3.82 -5.02 -0.49
C GLY A 37 -2.78 -5.63 -1.41
N THR A 38 -2.75 -6.97 -1.51
CA THR A 38 -1.76 -7.65 -2.36
C THR A 38 -2.25 -7.88 -3.78
N ASP A 39 -3.55 -8.13 -3.98
CA ASP A 39 -4.08 -8.70 -5.23
C ASP A 39 -3.57 -10.13 -5.53
N PHE A 40 -3.21 -10.90 -4.50
CA PHE A 40 -2.91 -12.32 -4.66
C PHE A 40 -4.20 -13.10 -5.04
N PRO A 41 -4.17 -14.06 -5.99
CA PRO A 41 -2.99 -14.64 -6.66
C PRO A 41 -2.69 -14.08 -8.06
N CYS A 42 -3.09 -12.85 -8.38
CA CYS A 42 -2.86 -12.26 -9.70
C CYS A 42 -1.37 -12.22 -10.05
N ILE A 43 -1.09 -12.40 -11.35
CA ILE A 43 0.26 -12.41 -11.92
C ILE A 43 0.69 -10.96 -12.19
N CYS A 44 1.87 -10.57 -11.72
CA CYS A 44 2.46 -9.29 -12.05
C CYS A 44 2.90 -9.24 -13.51
N SER A 45 3.15 -8.04 -14.04
CA SER A 45 3.76 -7.87 -15.37
C SER A 45 5.13 -8.54 -15.53
N CYS A 46 5.80 -8.82 -14.41
CA CYS A 46 7.06 -9.54 -14.32
C CYS A 46 6.94 -11.09 -14.36
N GLY A 47 5.73 -11.65 -14.37
CA GLY A 47 5.49 -13.09 -14.41
C GLY A 47 5.48 -13.83 -13.07
N ASP A 48 5.74 -13.15 -11.95
CA ASP A 48 5.55 -13.68 -10.59
C ASP A 48 4.16 -13.31 -10.01
N GLN A 49 3.86 -13.72 -8.77
CA GLN A 49 2.59 -13.44 -8.09
C GLN A 49 2.70 -12.28 -7.10
N TYR A 50 1.73 -11.36 -7.13
CA TYR A 50 1.61 -10.35 -6.08
C TYR A 50 1.35 -10.97 -4.71
N GLY A 51 1.92 -10.39 -3.67
CA GLY A 51 1.87 -10.95 -2.31
C GLY A 51 3.16 -11.70 -1.98
N PRO A 52 3.38 -12.94 -2.47
CA PRO A 52 4.62 -13.69 -2.26
C PRO A 52 5.87 -12.96 -2.76
N ASN A 53 5.78 -12.16 -3.82
CA ASN A 53 6.91 -11.36 -4.34
C ASN A 53 7.31 -10.18 -3.43
N ARG A 54 6.48 -9.83 -2.44
CA ARG A 54 6.71 -8.76 -1.44
C ARG A 54 6.97 -7.37 -2.01
N ARG A 55 6.76 -7.11 -3.32
CA ARG A 55 7.18 -5.86 -3.97
C ARG A 55 6.55 -4.62 -3.34
N HIS A 56 5.25 -4.69 -3.00
CA HIS A 56 4.56 -3.60 -2.29
C HIS A 56 5.16 -3.34 -0.90
N LEU A 57 5.41 -4.39 -0.10
CA LEU A 57 6.01 -4.24 1.22
C LEU A 57 7.43 -3.67 1.15
N ASN A 58 8.22 -4.07 0.17
CA ASN A 58 9.57 -3.55 -0.02
C ASN A 58 9.54 -2.05 -0.30
N ILE A 59 8.69 -1.59 -1.25
CA ILE A 59 8.53 -0.15 -1.50
C ILE A 59 8.08 0.60 -0.25
N LEU A 60 7.07 0.10 0.46
CA LEU A 60 6.58 0.77 1.67
C LEU A 60 7.66 0.89 2.77
N ARG A 61 8.58 -0.08 2.86
CA ARG A 61 9.74 -0.02 3.77
C ARG A 61 10.79 0.97 3.28
N ASP A 62 11.10 0.95 1.99
CA ASP A 62 12.11 1.82 1.37
C ASP A 62 11.70 3.30 1.38
N LEU A 63 10.40 3.60 1.53
CA LEU A 63 9.89 4.96 1.74
C LEU A 63 10.19 5.53 3.13
N GLU A 64 10.65 4.71 4.08
CA GLU A 64 11.03 5.11 5.44
C GLU A 64 9.95 5.97 6.13
N LEU A 65 8.70 5.52 6.02
CA LEU A 65 7.58 6.15 6.73
C LEU A 65 7.77 6.03 8.24
N GLU A 66 7.17 6.96 8.99
CA GLU A 66 6.99 6.84 10.42
C GLU A 66 6.25 5.54 10.73
N GLU A 67 6.62 4.89 11.83
CA GLU A 67 6.06 3.59 12.22
C GLU A 67 4.54 3.66 12.32
N GLU A 68 4.01 4.74 12.90
CA GLU A 68 2.57 4.93 13.04
C GLU A 68 1.86 5.04 11.69
N VAL A 69 2.47 5.74 10.72
CA VAL A 69 1.94 5.90 9.36
C VAL A 69 1.96 4.55 8.63
N TYR A 70 3.07 3.84 8.75
CA TYR A 70 3.25 2.52 8.16
C TYR A 70 2.19 1.54 8.68
N GLU A 71 2.02 1.43 10.01
CA GLU A 71 1.01 0.55 10.62
C GLU A 71 -0.42 0.91 10.24
N VAL A 72 -0.73 2.21 10.15
CA VAL A 72 -2.05 2.68 9.69
C VAL A 72 -2.37 2.14 8.31
N ILE A 73 -1.41 2.20 7.39
CA ILE A 73 -1.56 1.75 6.01
C ILE A 73 -1.60 0.22 5.92
N ILE A 74 -0.66 -0.49 6.58
CA ILE A 74 -0.53 -1.94 6.35
C ILE A 74 -1.65 -2.74 7.00
N TYR A 75 -2.23 -2.27 8.12
CA TYR A 75 -3.28 -3.03 8.80
C TYR A 75 -4.34 -2.24 9.57
N LYS A 76 -4.02 -1.12 10.25
CA LYS A 76 -5.03 -0.50 11.16
C LYS A 76 -6.23 0.08 10.42
N ASN A 77 -6.05 0.59 9.19
CA ASN A 77 -7.18 1.02 8.38
C ASN A 77 -8.09 -0.17 8.01
N ALA A 78 -7.50 -1.29 7.61
CA ALA A 78 -8.26 -2.48 7.24
C ALA A 78 -8.99 -3.03 8.47
N GLU A 79 -8.32 -3.13 9.62
CA GLU A 79 -8.94 -3.51 10.89
C GLU A 79 -10.13 -2.60 11.22
N ARG A 80 -9.99 -1.28 11.12
CA ARG A 80 -11.08 -0.35 11.41
C ARG A 80 -12.27 -0.51 10.47
N VAL A 81 -12.03 -0.78 9.18
CA VAL A 81 -13.10 -0.89 8.16
C VAL A 81 -13.77 -2.26 8.19
N LEU A 82 -13.02 -3.33 8.50
CA LEU A 82 -13.50 -4.71 8.52
C LEU A 82 -14.04 -5.16 9.89
N LYS A 83 -14.03 -4.28 10.90
CA LYS A 83 -14.67 -4.56 12.19
C LYS A 83 -16.13 -5.00 11.97
N PRO A 84 -16.55 -6.15 12.53
CA PRO A 84 -17.93 -6.65 12.43
C PRO A 84 -18.92 -5.73 13.14
#